data_AF-A0A973C6Z5-F1
#
_entry.id   AF-A0A973C6Z5-F1
#
_cell.length_a   1.000
_cell.length_b   1.000
_cell.length_c   1.000
_cell.angle_alpha   90.00
_cell.angle_beta   90.00
_cell.angle_gamma   90.00
#
_symmetry.space_group_name_H-M   'P 1'
#
loop_
_entity.id
_entity.type
_entity.pdbx_description
1 polymer ?
#
loop_
_entity_poly.entity_id
_entity_poly.type
_entity_poly.pdbx_seq_one_letter_code
_entity_poly.pdbx_strand_id
1 'polypeptide(L)' 'MLVAMANHNRPTGNWNPVGKSAIWTKSGQLICADESQNALVIAELKGNDWIGQVINL' A
#
# COMPACT_ATOMS: atom_id res chain seq x y z
N MET A 1 9.83 0.25 -13.26
CA MET A 1 10.10 -0.35 -11.94
C MET A 1 8.85 -0.15 -11.08
N LEU A 2 8.40 -1.20 -10.41
CA LEU A 2 7.33 -1.13 -9.41
C LEU A 2 8.00 -1.07 -8.03
N VAL A 3 7.51 -0.23 -7.14
CA VAL A 3 8.01 -0.11 -5.76
C VAL A 3 6.85 -0.36 -4.81
N ALA A 4 7.06 -1.20 -3.81
CA ALA A 4 6.08 -1.47 -2.76
C ALA A 4 6.69 -1.15 -1.39
N MET A 5 5.88 -0.58 -0.51
CA MET A 5 6.20 -0.35 0.89
C MET A 5 5.08 -0.93 1.74
N ALA A 6 5.45 -1.79 2.68
CA ALA A 6 4.57 -2.24 3.75
C ALA A 6 4.92 -1.47 5.01
N ASN A 7 3.92 -0.89 5.67
CA ASN A 7 4.09 -0.15 6.91
C ASN A 7 3.17 -0.71 8.00
N HIS A 8 3.60 -0.58 9.25
CA HIS A 8 2.77 -0.93 10.39
C HIS A 8 1.64 0.09 10.56
N ASN A 9 0.44 -0.35 10.93
CA ASN A 9 -0.79 0.46 11.00
C ASN A 9 -1.38 0.53 12.42
N ARG A 10 -0.64 0.06 13.44
CA ARG A 10 -1.11 0.00 14.83
C ARG A 10 -0.08 0.65 15.76
N PRO A 11 -0.52 1.29 16.85
CA PRO A 11 0.40 1.76 17.88
C PRO A 11 1.24 0.62 18.44
N THR A 12 2.54 0.85 18.57
CA THR A 12 3.48 -0.12 19.14
C THR A 12 4.57 0.61 19.92
N GLY A 13 4.82 0.20 21.17
CA GLY A 13 5.89 0.76 22.00
C GLY A 13 5.88 2.30 22.12
N ASN A 14 4.71 2.92 22.35
CA ASN A 14 4.50 4.37 22.39
C ASN A 14 4.76 5.12 21.06
N TRP A 15 5.00 4.40 19.97
CA TRP A 15 5.02 4.96 18.63
C TRP A 15 3.65 4.79 17.98
N ASN A 16 3.19 5.82 17.26
CA ASN A 16 2.03 5.78 16.38
C ASN A 16 2.53 5.78 14.93
N PRO A 17 2.69 4.61 14.30
CA PRO A 17 3.04 4.51 12.90
C PRO A 17 1.99 5.16 12.00
N VAL A 18 2.42 5.63 10.83
CA VAL A 18 1.53 6.29 9.86
C VAL A 18 0.63 5.32 9.06
N GLY A 19 0.91 4.01 9.10
CA GLY A 19 0.23 3.06 8.20
C GLY A 19 0.52 3.38 6.74
N LYS A 20 -0.49 3.40 5.87
CA LYS A 20 -0.34 3.81 4.46
C LYS A 20 0.62 2.95 3.63
N SER A 21 0.58 1.62 3.84
CA SER A 21 1.22 0.68 2.89
C SER A 21 0.80 1.02 1.46
N ALA A 22 1.73 1.08 0.52
CA ALA A 22 1.48 1.65 -0.81
C ALA A 22 2.38 1.06 -1.89
N ILE A 23 1.95 1.24 -3.13
CA ILE A 23 2.67 0.81 -4.33
C ILE A 23 2.77 2.00 -5.29
N TRP A 24 3.92 2.15 -5.94
CA TRP A 24 4.20 3.19 -6.92
C TRP A 24 4.66 2.58 -8.24
N THR A 25 4.30 3.24 -9.33
CA THR A 25 4.90 3.04 -10.65
C THR A 25 5.88 4.18 -10.94
N LYS A 26 6.54 4.13 -12.10
CA LYS A 26 7.35 5.25 -12.60
C LYS A 26 6.56 6.57 -12.76
N SER A 27 5.23 6.49 -12.86
CA SER A 27 4.35 7.65 -13.04
C SER A 27 3.85 8.24 -11.71
N GLY A 28 4.18 7.62 -10.58
CA GLY A 28 3.72 8.06 -9.25
C GLY A 28 3.00 6.95 -8.48
N GLN A 29 2.27 7.36 -7.43
CA GLN A 29 1.55 6.43 -6.55
C GLN A 29 0.43 5.73 -7.31
N LEU A 30 0.47 4.40 -7.31
CA LEU A 30 -0.58 3.57 -7.92
C LEU A 30 -1.74 3.42 -6.95
N ILE A 31 -1.44 3.03 -5.71
CA ILE A 31 -2.45 2.69 -4.70
C ILE A 31 -1.85 2.79 -3.30
N CYS A 32 -2.68 3.11 -2.30
CA CYS A 32 -2.27 3.24 -0.91
C CYS A 32 -3.43 2.78 -0.01
N ALA A 33 -3.13 1.95 0.98
CA ALA A 33 -4.04 1.63 2.06
C ALA A 33 -4.28 2.86 2.94
N ASP A 34 -5.29 2.81 3.79
CA ASP A 34 -5.43 3.83 4.82
C ASP A 34 -4.40 3.64 5.97
N GLU A 35 -4.54 4.48 7.00
CA GLU A 35 -3.59 4.55 8.13
C GLU A 35 -3.75 3.45 9.17
N SER A 36 -4.91 2.78 9.24
CA SER A 36 -5.30 2.00 10.42
C SER A 36 -5.94 0.64 10.13
N GLN A 37 -6.43 0.42 8.91
CA GLN A 37 -7.06 -0.82 8.49
C GLN A 37 -6.01 -1.88 8.23
N ASN A 38 -6.32 -3.10 8.67
CA ASN A 38 -5.58 -4.26 8.23
C ASN A 38 -5.94 -4.47 6.77
N ALA A 39 -4.94 -4.37 5.89
CA ALA A 39 -5.21 -4.35 4.46
C ALA A 39 -4.13 -5.09 3.69
N LEU A 40 -4.57 -5.72 2.59
CA LEU A 40 -3.69 -6.22 1.55
C LEU A 40 -3.66 -5.20 0.40
N VAL A 41 -2.46 -4.74 0.06
CA VAL A 41 -2.23 -3.81 -1.06
C VAL A 41 -1.62 -4.59 -2.21
N ILE A 42 -2.33 -4.65 -3.33
CA ILE A 42 -2.01 -5.49 -4.48
C ILE A 42 -1.77 -4.62 -5.69
N ALA A 43 -0.78 -4.99 -6.50
CA ALA A 43 -0.64 -4.51 -7.86
C ALA A 43 -0.63 -5.72 -8.81
N GLU A 44 -1.46 -5.65 -9.84
CA GLU A 44 -1.57 -6.66 -10.89
C GLU A 44 -1.19 -6.03 -12.23
N LEU A 45 -0.34 -6.70 -13.01
CA LEU A 45 -0.04 -6.27 -14.38
C LEU A 45 -1.09 -6.85 -15.32
N LYS A 46 -1.92 -6.00 -15.93
CA LYS A 46 -2.88 -6.39 -16.97
C LYS A 46 -2.49 -5.75 -18.30
N GLY A 47 -2.05 -6.59 -19.25
CA GLY A 47 -1.44 -6.10 -20.48
C GLY A 47 -0.18 -5.31 -20.17
N ASN A 48 -0.18 -4.02 -20.50
CA ASN A 48 0.96 -3.12 -20.26
C ASN A 48 0.75 -2.19 -19.04
N ASP A 49 -0.38 -2.29 -18.35
CA ASP A 49 -0.76 -1.38 -17.28
C ASP A 49 -0.79 -2.09 -15.93
N TRP A 50 -0.32 -1.38 -14.90
CA TRP A 50 -0.46 -1.81 -13.52
C TRP A 50 -1.81 -1.32 -12.97
N ILE A 51 -2.57 -2.24 -12.37
CA ILE A 51 -3.82 -1.94 -11.67
C ILE A 51 -3.60 -2.20 -10.18
N GLY A 52 -3.96 -1.23 -9.35
CA GLY A 52 -3.86 -1.32 -7.90
C GLY A 52 -5.19 -1.70 -7.25
N GLN A 53 -5.13 -2.47 -6.17
CA GLN A 53 -6.27 -2.78 -5.32
C GLN A 53 -5.87 -2.77 -3.85
N VAL A 54 -6.77 -2.29 -2.99
CA VAL A 54 -6.71 -2.49 -1.54
C VAL A 54 -7.87 -3.39 -1.13
N ILE A 55 -7.58 -4.41 -0.33
CA ILE A 55 -8.58 -5.29 0.28
C ILE A 55 -8.46 -5.11 1.80
N ASN A 56 -9.53 -4.67 2.44
CA ASN A 56 -9.59 -4.58 3.90
C ASN A 56 -9.92 -5.96 4.49
N LEU A 57 -9.30 -6.29 5.62
CA LEU A 57 -9.38 -7.58 6.31
C LEU A 57 -10.10 -7.47 7.65
#